data_AF-A0AAP0FV61-F1
#
_entry.id   AF-A0AAP0FV61-F1
#
_cell.length_a   1.000
_cell.length_b   1.000
_cell.length_c   1.000
_cell.angle_alpha   90.00
_cell.angle_beta   90.00
_cell.angle_gamma   90.00
#
_symmetry.space_group_name_H-M   'P 1'
#
loop_
_entity.id
_entity.type
_entity.pdbx_description
1 polymer ?
#
loop_
_entity_poly.entity_id
_entity_poly.type
_entity_poly.pdbx_seq_one_letter_code
_entity_poly.pdbx_strand_id
1 'polypeptide(L)' 'MMHALGMCTRCVQACPANVLEIISRNGCKAKQIAFVPRIYDCVGCNICEATCPTDFLSVCVHYRD' A
#
# COMPACT_ATOMS: atom_id res chain seq x y z
N MET A 1 -16.39 11.48 -12.56
CA MET A 1 -15.45 12.02 -11.55
C MET A 1 -14.16 11.22 -11.63
N MET A 2 -13.09 11.85 -12.13
CA MET A 2 -11.67 11.51 -11.92
C MET A 2 -11.28 10.05 -11.63
N HIS A 3 -11.26 9.20 -12.65
CA HIS A 3 -10.39 8.03 -12.63
C HIS A 3 -8.97 8.52 -12.92
N ALA A 4 -8.26 8.92 -11.87
CA ALA A 4 -6.85 9.29 -11.98
C ALA A 4 -6.04 8.03 -12.34
N LEU A 5 -5.54 7.97 -13.57
CA LEU A 5 -4.46 7.08 -14.00
C LEU A 5 -3.13 7.50 -13.36
N GLY A 6 -3.14 7.72 -12.04
CA GLY A 6 -2.05 8.21 -11.23
C GLY A 6 -1.75 7.22 -10.13
N MET A 7 -0.48 7.13 -9.77
CA MET A 7 0.05 6.35 -8.66
C MET A 7 -0.84 6.51 -7.40
N CYS A 8 -1.41 5.41 -6.89
CA CYS A 8 -2.23 5.44 -5.67
C CYS A 8 -1.34 5.36 -4.43
N THR A 9 -1.34 6.42 -3.62
CA THR A 9 -0.54 6.51 -2.37
C THR A 9 -1.41 6.59 -1.11
N ARG A 10 -2.73 6.32 -1.25
CA ARG A 10 -3.72 6.55 -0.19
C ARG A 10 -3.46 5.69 1.06
N CYS A 11 -2.96 4.48 0.89
CA CYS A 11 -2.62 3.58 1.99
C CYS A 11 -1.47 4.12 2.86
N VAL A 12 -0.44 4.74 2.27
CA VAL A 12 0.65 5.40 3.00
C VAL A 12 0.10 6.57 3.81
N GLN A 13 -0.72 7.41 3.18
CA GLN A 13 -1.31 8.58 3.83
C GLN A 13 -2.28 8.22 4.97
N ALA A 14 -2.94 7.07 4.88
CA ALA A 14 -3.89 6.63 5.88
C ALA A 14 -3.25 5.83 7.03
N CYS A 15 -1.96 5.51 6.94
CA CYS A 15 -1.28 4.72 7.96
C CYS A 15 -1.03 5.56 9.24
N PRO A 16 -1.68 5.25 10.37
CA PRO A 16 -1.49 6.03 11.59
C PRO A 16 -0.09 5.89 12.18
N ALA A 17 0.57 4.75 11.93
CA ALA A 17 1.95 4.48 12.37
C ALA A 17 3.00 4.97 11.36
N ASN A 18 2.59 5.44 10.17
CA ASN A 18 3.48 5.87 9.10
C ASN A 18 4.60 4.85 8.76
N VAL A 19 4.24 3.56 8.71
CA VAL A 19 5.17 2.44 8.47
C VAL A 19 5.13 1.91 7.04
N LEU A 20 4.31 2.50 6.16
CA LEU A 20 4.13 2.06 4.78
C LEU A 20 4.97 2.89 3.81
N GLU A 21 5.60 2.22 2.85
CA GLU A 21 6.39 2.84 1.77
C GLU A 21 5.91 2.34 0.41
N ILE A 22 5.89 3.20 -0.62
CA ILE A 22 5.60 2.79 -1.99
C ILE A 22 6.90 2.46 -2.71
N ILE A 23 7.01 1.24 -3.24
CA ILE A 23 8.15 0.82 -4.06
C ILE A 23 7.68 0.34 -5.44
N SER A 24 8.50 0.59 -6.46
CA SER A 24 8.29 0.06 -7.80
C SER A 24 8.80 -1.38 -7.86
N ARG A 25 7.92 -2.35 -8.11
CA ARG A 25 8.32 -3.76 -8.26
C ARG A 25 8.14 -4.21 -9.70
N ASN A 26 9.24 -4.58 -10.35
CA ASN A 26 9.19 -5.17 -11.68
C ASN A 26 8.69 -6.63 -11.57
N GLY A 27 7.68 -7.01 -12.36
CA GLY A 27 7.12 -8.37 -12.36
C GLY A 27 5.83 -8.58 -11.54
N CYS A 28 5.26 -7.54 -10.92
CA CYS A 28 3.88 -7.57 -10.43
C CYS A 28 2.92 -6.95 -11.46
N LYS A 29 1.66 -7.39 -11.47
CA LYS A 29 0.61 -6.76 -12.30
C LYS A 29 0.44 -5.28 -11.92
N ALA A 30 0.66 -4.94 -10.65
CA ALA A 30 0.76 -3.57 -10.19
C ALA A 30 2.19 -3.02 -10.43
N LYS A 31 2.27 -1.82 -11.01
CA LYS A 31 3.54 -1.09 -11.21
C LYS A 31 4.17 -0.62 -9.91
N GLN A 32 3.39 -0.59 -8.82
CA GLN A 32 3.81 -0.15 -7.50
C GLN A 32 3.15 -1.00 -6.43
N ILE A 33 3.86 -1.21 -5.33
CA ILE A 33 3.35 -1.93 -4.17
C ILE A 33 3.60 -1.11 -2.90
N ALA A 34 2.71 -1.26 -1.92
CA ALA A 34 2.90 -0.73 -0.59
C ALA A 34 3.61 -1.79 0.27
N PHE A 35 4.72 -1.41 0.90
CA PHE A 35 5.60 -2.27 1.67
C PHE A 35 5.72 -1.77 3.11
N VAL A 36 5.82 -2.68 4.08
CA VAL A 36 5.99 -2.36 5.50
C VAL A 36 7.41 -2.78 5.94
N PRO A 37 8.44 -1.91 5.82
CA PRO A 37 9.81 -2.24 6.23
C PRO A 37 9.95 -2.48 7.73
N ARG A 38 9.12 -1.83 8.55
CA ARG A 38 9.12 -1.92 10.02
C ARG A 38 7.84 -2.56 10.50
N ILE A 39 7.68 -3.87 10.25
CA ILE A 39 6.46 -4.59 10.58
C ILE A 39 6.13 -4.57 12.09
N TYR A 40 7.15 -4.51 12.94
CA TYR A 40 6.98 -4.43 14.40
C TYR A 40 6.37 -3.09 14.87
N ASP A 41 6.50 -2.03 14.08
CA ASP A 41 5.86 -0.74 14.34
C ASP A 41 4.40 -0.72 13.82
N CYS A 42 3.99 -1.74 13.05
CA CYS A 42 2.64 -1.86 12.54
C CYS A 42 1.69 -2.30 13.66
N VAL A 43 0.68 -1.48 13.93
CA VAL A 43 -0.33 -1.76 14.96
C VAL A 43 -1.48 -2.65 14.48
N GLY A 44 -1.44 -3.16 13.25
CA GLY A 44 -2.49 -4.05 12.71
C GLY A 44 -3.86 -3.39 12.51
N CYS A 45 -3.91 -2.07 12.28
CA CYS A 45 -5.18 -1.32 12.20
C CYS A 45 -6.01 -1.58 10.92
N ASN A 46 -5.45 -2.22 9.89
CA ASN A 46 -6.07 -2.53 8.59
C ASN A 46 -6.67 -1.35 7.80
N ILE A 47 -6.40 -0.10 8.20
CA ILE A 47 -6.87 1.11 7.49
C ILE A 47 -6.31 1.17 6.07
N CYS A 48 -5.06 0.72 5.88
CA CYS A 48 -4.41 0.70 4.57
C CYS A 48 -5.14 -0.20 3.55
N GLU A 49 -5.75 -1.29 4.01
CA GLU A 49 -6.56 -2.20 3.19
C GLU A 49 -7.92 -1.57 2.86
N ALA A 50 -8.62 -1.04 3.86
CA ALA A 50 -9.95 -0.43 3.69
C ALA A 50 -9.95 0.84 2.83
N THR A 51 -8.88 1.65 2.92
CA THR A 51 -8.76 2.90 2.15
C THR A 51 -8.33 2.63 0.71
N CYS A 52 -7.84 1.43 0.43
CA CYS A 52 -7.34 1.09 -0.88
C CYS A 52 -8.51 0.83 -1.83
N PRO A 53 -8.67 1.61 -2.92
CA PRO A 53 -9.70 1.31 -3.91
C PRO A 53 -9.43 -0.08 -4.50
N THR A 54 -10.40 -0.98 -4.32
CA THR A 54 -10.31 -2.42 -4.66
C THR A 54 -9.94 -2.69 -6.12
N ASP A 55 -10.16 -1.70 -7.01
CA ASP A 55 -9.84 -1.77 -8.45
C ASP A 55 -8.43 -1.30 -8.84
N PHE A 56 -7.60 -0.84 -7.89
CA PHE A 56 -6.28 -0.25 -8.22
C PHE A 56 -5.08 -0.96 -7.62
N LEU A 57 -5.28 -1.89 -6.68
CA LEU A 57 -4.17 -2.51 -5.98
C LEU A 57 -4.25 -4.03 -6.00
N SER A 58 -3.27 -4.62 -6.69
CA SER A 58 -2.46 -5.62 -6.02
C SER A 58 -1.73 -4.92 -4.86
N VAL A 59 -2.36 -4.75 -3.70
CA VAL A 59 -1.59 -4.56 -2.46
C VAL A 59 -0.91 -5.90 -2.23
N CYS A 60 0.27 -6.08 -2.81
CA CYS A 60 1.17 -7.12 -2.33
C CYS A 60 1.76 -6.56 -1.04
N VAL A 61 0.98 -6.62 0.05
CA VAL A 61 1.55 -6.43 1.39
C VAL A 61 2.50 -7.59 1.58
N HIS A 62 3.76 -7.34 1.25
CA HIS A 62 4.81 -8.32 1.39
C HIS A 62 5.24 -8.27 2.85
N TYR A 63 4.68 -9.17 3.64
CA TYR A 63 5.25 -9.51 4.93
C TYR A 63 6.57 -10.22 4.62
N ARG A 64 7.69 -9.67 5.11
CA ARG A 64 8.93 -10.45 5.21
C ARG A 64 8.78 -11.30 6.46
N ASP A 65 8.34 -12.54 6.27
CA ASP A 65 8.78 -13.63 7.14
C ASP A 65 10.22 -13.99 6.73
#